data_AF-A0A0Q5CBX5-F1
#
_entry.id   AF-A0A0Q5CBX5-F1
#
_cell.length_a   1.000
_cell.length_b   1.000
_cell.length_c   1.000
_cell.angle_alpha   90.00
_cell.angle_beta   90.00
_cell.angle_gamma   90.00
#
_symmetry.space_group_name_H-M   'P 1'
#
loop_
_entity.id
_entity.type
_entity.pdbx_description
1 polymer ?
#
loop_
_entity_poly.entity_id
_entity_poly.type
_entity_poly.pdbx_seq_one_letter_code
_entity_poly.pdbx_strand_id
1 'polypeptide(L)' 'MEYVIRFSTKESVEYREGPARFDFWIGPFLDIPRVEDWDRVMPLPFRGRRNEILERLRADSRLLGTPFRDVLV' A
#
# COMPACT_ATOMS: atom_id res chain seq x y z
N MET A 1 -16.63 -1.95 5.35
CA MET A 1 -15.81 -0.80 5.78
C MET A 1 -15.27 -0.15 4.53
N GLU A 2 -15.36 1.18 4.43
CA GLU A 2 -14.82 1.92 3.28
C GLU A 2 -13.30 2.10 3.44
N TYR A 3 -12.56 1.91 2.34
CA TYR A 3 -11.14 2.18 2.26
C TYR A 3 -10.91 3.38 1.35
N VAL A 4 -9.82 4.10 1.58
CA VAL A 4 -9.47 5.29 0.80
C VAL A 4 -8.00 5.22 0.42
N ILE A 5 -7.71 5.45 -0.86
CA ILE A 5 -6.36 5.61 -1.40
C ILE A 5 -6.16 7.09 -1.73
N ARG A 6 -5.06 7.71 -1.28
CA ARG A 6 -4.76 9.12 -1.55
C ARG A 6 -3.29 9.31 -1.81
N PHE A 7 -2.92 10.26 -2.66
CA PHE A 7 -1.54 10.72 -2.75
C PHE A 7 -1.29 11.67 -1.59
N SER A 8 -0.46 11.27 -0.64
CA SER A 8 -0.05 12.10 0.50
C SER A 8 0.97 13.13 0.06
N THR A 9 1.87 12.74 -0.85
CA THR A 9 2.88 13.59 -1.47
C THR A 9 3.06 13.17 -2.94
N LYS A 10 4.01 13.80 -3.66
CA LYS A 10 4.44 13.28 -4.97
C LYS A 10 5.14 11.92 -4.87
N GLU A 11 5.63 11.56 -3.69
CA GLU A 11 6.48 10.41 -3.44
C GLU A 11 5.78 9.36 -2.57
N SER A 12 4.49 9.50 -2.27
CA SER A 12 3.78 8.52 -1.44
C SER A 12 2.28 8.45 -1.67
N VAL A 13 1.73 7.24 -1.50
CA VAL A 13 0.30 6.94 -1.46
C VAL A 13 -0.07 6.44 -0.07
N GLU A 14 -1.04 7.09 0.56
CA GLU A 14 -1.71 6.62 1.76
C GLU A 14 -2.83 5.64 1.41
N TYR A 15 -2.81 4.49 2.06
CA TYR A 15 -3.92 3.56 2.16
C TYR A 15 -4.55 3.65 3.55
N ARG A 16 -5.86 3.92 3.61
CA ARG A 16 -6.59 4.13 4.87
C ARG A 16 -7.84 3.27 4.95
N GLU A 17 -8.06 2.63 6.11
CA GLU A 17 -9.34 2.03 6.48
C GLU A 17 -9.72 2.45 7.90
N GLY A 18 -10.78 3.25 8.04
CA GLY A 18 -11.16 3.82 9.33
C GLY A 18 -10.03 4.64 9.98
N PRO A 19 -9.59 4.30 11.21
CA PRO A 19 -8.47 4.98 11.87
C PRO A 19 -7.09 4.49 11.42
N ALA A 20 -6.98 3.34 10.76
CA ALA A 20 -5.71 2.77 10.35
C ALA A 20 -5.26 3.35 9.01
N ARG A 21 -3.96 3.66 8.90
CA ARG A 21 -3.33 4.18 7.68
C ARG A 21 -1.93 3.60 7.49
N PHE A 22 -1.51 3.51 6.24
CA PHE A 22 -0.15 3.14 5.86
C PHE A 22 0.26 3.89 4.59
N ASP A 23 1.45 4.47 4.58
CA ASP A 23 2.00 5.18 3.42
C ASP A 23 2.95 4.25 2.65
N PHE A 24 2.64 4.03 1.38
CA PHE A 24 3.52 3.37 0.41
C PHE A 24 4.34 4.42 -0.32
N TRP A 25 5.65 4.20 -0.47
CA TRP A 25 6.52 5.11 -1.22
C TRP A 25 6.37 4.89 -2.72
N ILE A 26 6.39 6.00 -3.47
CA ILE A 26 6.31 6.05 -4.92
C ILE A 26 7.59 6.68 -5.45
N GLY A 27 8.33 5.88 -6.21
CA GLY A 27 9.38 6.35 -7.12
C GLY A 27 9.03 5.92 -8.56
N PRO A 28 9.96 5.33 -9.32
CA PRO A 28 9.62 4.66 -10.58
C PRO A 28 8.75 3.40 -10.36
N PHE A 29 8.63 2.94 -9.11
CA PHE A 29 7.81 1.82 -8.68
C PHE A 29 7.00 2.23 -7.44
N LEU A 30 5.91 1.50 -7.17
CA LEU A 30 5.27 1.50 -5.86
C LEU A 30 6.00 0.50 -4.96
N ASP A 31 6.62 0.99 -3.90
CA ASP A 31 7.40 0.17 -2.97
C ASP A 31 6.47 -0.54 -1.98
N ILE A 32 6.49 -1.87 -2.06
CA ILE A 32 5.64 -2.78 -1.30
C ILE A 32 6.50 -3.57 -0.32
N PRO A 33 6.13 -3.67 0.97
CA PRO A 33 6.81 -4.59 1.87
C PRO A 33 6.78 -6.03 1.35
N ARG A 34 7.92 -6.72 1.44
CA ARG A 34 8.00 -8.15 1.14
C ARG A 34 6.99 -8.95 1.95
N VAL A 35 6.58 -10.11 1.42
CA VAL A 35 5.62 -11.00 2.08
C VAL A 35 6.08 -11.36 3.51
N GLU A 36 7.37 -11.64 3.69
CA GLU A 36 7.99 -11.99 4.97
C GLU A 36 7.99 -10.84 6.01
N ASP A 37 7.99 -9.59 5.54
CA ASP A 37 8.05 -8.39 6.38
C ASP A 37 6.68 -7.73 6.59
N TRP A 38 5.67 -8.11 5.80
CA TRP A 38 4.37 -7.44 5.76
C TRP A 38 3.75 -7.28 7.14
N ASP A 39 3.55 -8.39 7.85
CA ASP A 39 2.92 -8.35 9.17
C ASP A 39 3.78 -7.64 10.23
N ARG A 40 5.10 -7.58 10.02
CA ARG A 40 6.03 -6.86 10.91
C ARG A 40 5.83 -5.35 10.80
N VAL A 41 5.67 -4.83 9.58
CA VAL A 41 5.65 -3.37 9.31
C VAL A 41 4.24 -2.79 9.23
N MET A 42 3.24 -3.61 8.92
CA MET A 42 1.88 -3.13 8.73
C MET A 42 1.13 -2.93 10.05
N PRO A 43 0.27 -1.89 10.15
CA PRO A 43 -0.71 -1.73 11.22
C PRO A 43 -1.56 -2.99 11.41
N LEU A 44 -1.94 -3.29 12.66
CA LEU A 44 -2.72 -4.49 13.02
C LEU A 44 -3.92 -4.77 12.10
N PRO A 45 -4.75 -3.77 11.70
CA PRO A 45 -5.91 -4.03 10.83
C PRO A 45 -5.58 -4.49 9.40
N PHE A 46 -4.32 -4.37 8.97
CA PHE A 46 -3.85 -4.71 7.62
C PHE A 46 -3.00 -5.99 7.57
N ARG A 47 -2.66 -6.56 8.74
CA ARG A 47 -1.90 -7.81 8.83
C ARG A 47 -2.72 -8.98 8.25
N GLY A 48 -2.06 -9.89 7.56
CA GLY A 48 -2.69 -11.01 6.84
C GLY A 48 -3.48 -10.62 5.58
N ARG A 49 -3.58 -9.31 5.25
CA ARG A 49 -4.40 -8.80 4.14
C ARG A 49 -3.58 -8.26 2.96
N ARG A 50 -2.34 -8.74 2.81
CA ARG A 50 -1.41 -8.28 1.77
C ARG A 50 -2.03 -8.33 0.37
N ASN A 51 -2.51 -9.49 -0.06
CA ASN A 51 -3.02 -9.65 -1.42
C ASN A 51 -4.26 -8.78 -1.69
N GLU A 52 -5.19 -8.71 -0.72
CA GLU A 52 -6.38 -7.87 -0.81
C GLU A 52 -6.02 -6.38 -0.98
N ILE A 53 -5.07 -5.87 -0.19
CA ILE A 53 -4.65 -4.48 -0.25
C ILE A 53 -3.92 -4.20 -1.58
N LEU A 54 -3.08 -5.14 -2.04
CA LEU A 54 -2.40 -5.01 -3.33
C LEU A 54 -3.37 -5.04 -4.51
N GLU A 55 -4.43 -5.86 -4.47
CA GLU A 55 -5.48 -5.86 -5.47
C GLU A 55 -6.20 -4.51 -5.54
N ARG A 56 -6.52 -3.91 -4.38
CA ARG A 56 -7.13 -2.58 -4.30
C ARG A 56 -6.21 -1.50 -4.86
N LEU A 57 -4.93 -1.54 -4.51
CA LEU A 57 -3.92 -0.62 -5.06
C LEU A 57 -3.78 -0.77 -6.58
N ARG A 58 -3.82 -2.00 -7.12
CA ARG A 58 -3.78 -2.25 -8.56
C ARG A 58 -5.04 -1.78 -9.30
N ALA A 59 -6.19 -1.85 -8.64
CA ALA A 59 -7.46 -1.41 -9.19
C ALA A 59 -7.64 0.12 -9.17
N ASP A 60 -6.85 0.85 -8.38
CA ASP A 60 -6.92 2.31 -8.32
C ASP A 60 -6.47 2.93 -9.64
N SER A 61 -7.37 3.66 -10.30
CA SER A 61 -7.14 4.24 -11.62
C SER A 61 -5.94 5.18 -11.68
N ARG A 62 -5.56 5.79 -10.55
CA ARG A 62 -4.42 6.72 -10.47
C ARG A 62 -3.09 6.00 -10.34
N LEU A 63 -3.10 4.73 -9.97
CA LEU A 63 -1.90 3.88 -9.88
C LEU A 63 -1.77 2.94 -11.09
N LEU A 64 -2.75 2.93 -12.00
CA LEU A 64 -2.68 2.15 -13.23
C LEU A 64 -1.39 2.45 -13.99
N GLY A 65 -0.67 1.39 -14.32
CA GLY A 65 0.62 1.47 -15.01
C GLY A 65 1.83 1.67 -14.10
N THR A 66 1.65 1.87 -12.78
CA THR A 66 2.76 1.90 -11.82
C THR A 66 3.12 0.46 -11.39
N PRO A 67 4.29 -0.07 -11.77
CA PRO A 67 4.70 -1.40 -11.36
C PRO A 67 4.99 -1.46 -9.85
N PHE A 68 4.71 -2.62 -9.25
CA PHE A 68 5.02 -2.85 -7.84
C PHE A 68 6.42 -3.41 -7.71
N ARG A 69 7.14 -2.98 -6.67
CA ARG A 69 8.46 -3.50 -6.31
C ARG A 69 8.46 -3.92 -4.86
N ASP A 70 8.87 -5.15 -4.60
CA ASP A 70 9.04 -5.61 -3.22
C ASP A 70 10.32 -5.04 -2.62
N VAL A 71 10.21 -4.44 -1.43
CA VAL A 71 11.31 -3.82 -0.68
C VAL A 71 11.45 -4.44 0.71
N LEU A 72 12.69 -4.50 1.19
CA LEU A 72 13.01 -4.77 2.59
C LEU A 72 12.78 -3.47 3.37
N VAL A 73 12.09 -3.56 4.51
CA VAL A 73 11.65 -2.40 5.31
C VAL A 73 12.12 -2.48 6.76
#